data_AF-A0A1H3DG43-F1
#
_entry.id   AF-A0A1H3DG43-F1
#
_cell.length_a   1.000
_cell.length_b   1.000
_cell.length_c   1.000
_cell.angle_alpha   90.00
_cell.angle_beta   90.00
_cell.angle_gamma   90.00
#
_symmetry.space_group_name_H-M   'P 1'
#
loop_
_entity.id
_entity.type
_entity.pdbx_description
1 polymer ?
#
loop_
_entity_poly.entity_id
_entity_poly.type
_entity_poly.pdbx_seq_one_letter_code
_entity_poly.pdbx_strand_id
1 'polypeptide(L)'
;MNELLDIEVVPFFIKYEEMKKMIGNLIFIILFFLLSFFGLGPVLMADGTSRERMITLVVVLLLYGILIYIFYRWKRRNRPRG
;
A
#
# COMPACT_ATOMS: atom_id res chain seq x y z
N MET A 1 40.08 -14.57 0.81
CA MET A 1 38.82 -15.26 0.45
C MET A 1 37.59 -14.57 1.05
N ASN A 2 37.66 -13.95 2.24
CA ASN A 2 36.55 -13.16 2.81
C ASN A 2 36.32 -11.80 2.11
N GLU A 3 37.38 -11.07 1.71
CA GLU A 3 37.21 -9.75 1.05
C GLU A 3 36.49 -9.81 -0.31
N LEU A 4 36.62 -10.92 -1.06
CA LEU A 4 35.94 -11.08 -2.35
C LEU A 4 34.42 -11.36 -2.17
N LEU A 5 34.04 -11.98 -1.05
CA LEU A 5 32.62 -12.15 -0.70
C LEU A 5 32.01 -10.80 -0.29
N ASP A 6 32.71 -9.97 0.48
CA ASP A 6 32.16 -8.68 0.91
C ASP A 6 31.86 -7.73 -0.27
N ILE A 7 32.72 -7.72 -1.30
CA ILE A 7 32.55 -6.85 -2.48
C ILE A 7 31.29 -7.20 -3.29
N GLU A 8 30.88 -8.46 -3.32
CA GLU A 8 29.71 -8.91 -4.10
C GLU A 8 28.42 -8.94 -3.25
N VAL A 9 28.54 -9.26 -1.95
CA VAL A 9 27.40 -9.47 -1.05
C VAL A 9 26.80 -8.14 -0.56
N VAL A 10 27.63 -7.12 -0.28
CA VAL A 10 27.16 -5.81 0.20
C VAL A 10 26.27 -5.08 -0.83
N PRO A 11 26.65 -4.94 -2.11
CA PRO A 11 25.79 -4.31 -3.12
C PRO A 11 24.52 -5.13 -3.41
N PHE A 12 24.60 -6.46 -3.33
CA PHE A 12 23.44 -7.33 -3.46
C PHE A 12 22.43 -7.12 -2.32
N PHE A 13 22.90 -7.02 -1.08
CA PHE A 13 22.04 -6.81 0.10
C PHE A 13 21.36 -5.44 0.06
N ILE A 14 22.08 -4.39 -0.34
CA ILE A 14 21.50 -3.04 -0.52
C ILE A 14 20.42 -3.06 -1.62
N LYS A 15 20.68 -3.71 -2.75
CA LYS A 15 19.71 -3.86 -3.84
C LYS A 15 18.46 -4.62 -3.40
N TYR A 16 18.60 -5.64 -2.56
CA TYR A 16 17.48 -6.42 -2.03
C TYR A 16 16.54 -5.58 -1.14
N GLU A 17 17.10 -4.71 -0.29
CA GLU A 17 16.30 -3.78 0.53
C GLU A 17 15.55 -2.75 -0.30
N GLU A 18 16.15 -2.22 -1.37
CA GLU A 18 15.47 -1.33 -2.31
C GLU A 18 14.34 -2.04 -3.07
N MET A 19 14.57 -3.29 -3.50
CA MET A 19 13.53 -4.10 -4.15
C MET A 19 12.31 -4.35 -3.24
N LYS A 20 12.52 -4.62 -1.95
CA LYS A 20 11.43 -4.79 -0.98
C LYS A 20 10.56 -3.54 -0.84
N LYS A 21 11.18 -2.35 -0.80
CA LYS A 21 10.45 -1.08 -0.74
C LYS A 21 9.63 -0.86 -2.01
N MET A 22 10.19 -1.18 -3.17
CA MET A 22 9.48 -1.13 -4.46
C MET A 22 8.27 -2.06 -4.49
N ILE A 23 8.44 -3.32 -4.06
CA ILE A 23 7.35 -4.31 -3.98
C ILE A 23 6.24 -3.82 -3.04
N GLY A 24 6.60 -3.27 -1.87
CA GLY A 24 5.63 -2.71 -0.94
C GLY A 24 4.82 -1.57 -1.54
N ASN A 25 5.46 -0.61 -2.22
CA ASN A 25 4.75 0.47 -2.91
C ASN A 25 3.82 -0.07 -4.01
N LEU A 26 4.28 -1.06 -4.78
CA LEU A 26 3.48 -1.68 -5.84
C LEU A 26 2.22 -2.36 -5.27
N ILE A 27 2.35 -3.12 -4.18
CA ILE A 27 1.22 -3.75 -3.49
C ILE A 27 0.22 -2.69 -3.03
N PHE A 28 0.67 -1.56 -2.47
CA PHE A 28 -0.22 -0.48 -2.05
C PHE A 28 -0.95 0.19 -3.21
N ILE A 29 -0.28 0.40 -4.35
CA ILE A 29 -0.93 0.92 -5.56
C ILE A 29 -2.03 -0.03 -6.03
N ILE A 30 -1.75 -1.34 -6.08
CA ILE A 30 -2.73 -2.35 -6.47
C ILE A 30 -3.90 -2.40 -5.48
N LEU A 31 -3.63 -2.40 -4.17
CA LEU A 31 -4.66 -2.35 -3.13
C LEU A 31 -5.53 -1.10 -3.27
N PHE A 32 -4.93 0.06 -3.57
CA PHE A 32 -5.66 1.30 -3.78
C PHE A 32 -6.57 1.22 -4.99
N PHE A 33 -6.07 0.68 -6.10
CA PHE A 33 -6.86 0.43 -7.31
C PHE A 33 -8.01 -0.54 -7.05
N LEU A 34 -7.75 -1.67 -6.37
CA LEU A 34 -8.79 -2.61 -5.98
C LEU A 34 -9.83 -1.93 -5.09
N LEU A 35 -9.42 -1.15 -4.09
CA LEU A 35 -10.34 -0.38 -3.26
C LEU A 35 -11.13 0.67 -4.04
N SER A 36 -10.53 1.31 -5.05
CA SER A 36 -11.25 2.25 -5.93
C SER A 36 -12.33 1.53 -6.72
N PHE A 37 -11.98 0.44 -7.41
CA PHE A 37 -12.91 -0.29 -8.27
C PHE A 37 -13.96 -1.06 -7.48
N PHE A 38 -13.57 -1.76 -6.41
CA PHE A 38 -14.49 -2.52 -5.54
C PHE A 38 -15.22 -1.65 -4.51
N GLY A 39 -14.71 -0.46 -4.18
CA GLY A 39 -15.37 0.44 -3.23
C GLY A 39 -16.30 1.42 -3.93
N LEU A 40 -15.78 2.17 -4.90
CA LEU A 40 -16.59 3.16 -5.64
C LEU A 40 -17.46 2.50 -6.72
N GLY A 41 -17.04 1.37 -7.28
CA GLY A 41 -17.82 0.65 -8.30
C GLY A 41 -19.22 0.25 -7.81
N PRO A 42 -19.36 -0.47 -6.68
CA PRO A 42 -20.65 -0.83 -6.12
C PRO A 42 -21.49 0.38 -5.71
N VAL A 43 -20.88 1.47 -5.24
CA VAL A 43 -21.61 2.71 -4.95
C VAL A 43 -22.26 3.29 -6.20
N LEU A 44 -21.51 3.33 -7.30
CA LEU A 44 -21.96 3.93 -8.56
C LEU A 44 -22.96 3.04 -9.30
N MET A 45 -22.83 1.72 -9.17
CA MET A 45 -23.67 0.72 -9.85
C MET A 45 -24.82 0.17 -8.99
N ALA A 46 -24.82 0.41 -7.68
CA ALA A 46 -25.93 -0.04 -6.84
C ALA A 46 -27.19 0.73 -7.18
N ASP A 47 -28.23 0.02 -7.61
CA ASP A 47 -29.55 0.57 -7.86
C ASP A 47 -30.38 0.77 -6.58
N GLY A 48 -29.71 0.75 -5.42
CA GLY A 48 -30.32 0.98 -4.11
C GLY A 48 -30.72 2.44 -3.88
N THR A 49 -31.49 2.67 -2.82
CA THR A 49 -31.94 4.01 -2.42
C THR A 49 -30.75 4.93 -2.14
N SER A 50 -30.90 6.25 -2.33
CA SER A 50 -29.81 7.22 -2.09
C SER A 50 -29.18 7.09 -0.70
N ARG A 51 -29.95 6.60 0.28
CA ARG A 51 -29.49 6.35 1.65
C ARG A 51 -28.52 5.17 1.75
N GLU A 52 -28.79 4.06 1.05
CA GLU A 52 -27.92 2.88 1.02
C GLU A 52 -26.59 3.18 0.32
N ARG A 53 -26.63 3.95 -0.78
CA ARG A 53 -25.41 4.41 -1.48
C ARG A 53 -24.52 5.28 -0.59
N MET A 54 -25.13 6.15 0.23
CA MET A 54 -24.42 7.02 1.17
C MET A 54 -23.70 6.20 2.26
N ILE A 55 -24.35 5.16 2.78
CA ILE A 55 -23.75 4.27 3.79
C ILE A 55 -22.56 3.52 3.19
N THR A 56 -22.70 2.97 1.97
CA THR A 56 -21.61 2.29 1.27
C THR A 56 -20.44 3.24 1.01
N LEU A 57 -20.70 4.49 0.60
CA LEU A 57 -19.66 5.52 0.45
C LEU A 57 -18.89 5.77 1.74
N VAL A 58 -19.58 5.92 2.86
CA VAL A 58 -18.94 6.15 4.17
C VAL A 58 -18.05 4.97 4.57
N VAL A 59 -18.52 3.74 4.35
CA VAL A 59 -17.72 2.53 4.62
C VAL A 59 -16.46 2.49 3.75
N VAL A 60 -16.57 2.80 2.47
CA VAL A 60 -15.44 2.85 1.53
C VAL A 60 -14.43 3.92 1.94
N LEU A 61 -14.91 5.10 2.32
CA LEU A 61 -14.06 6.20 2.82
C LEU A 61 -13.32 5.82 4.11
N LEU A 62 -13.97 5.09 5.02
CA LEU A 62 -13.32 4.56 6.23
C LEU A 62 -12.24 3.54 5.89
N LEU A 63 -12.50 2.62 4.95
CA LEU A 63 -11.49 1.65 4.49
C LEU A 63 -10.29 2.33 3.86
N TYR A 64 -10.49 3.39 3.06
CA TYR A 64 -9.39 4.22 2.54
C TYR A 64 -8.58 4.84 3.67
N GLY A 65 -9.25 5.42 4.67
CA GLY A 65 -8.59 6.01 5.83
C GLY A 65 -7.72 5.01 6.59
N ILE A 66 -8.23 3.80 6.82
CA ILE A 66 -7.50 2.69 7.46
C ILE A 66 -6.29 2.30 6.60
N LEU A 67 -6.47 2.13 5.29
CA LEU A 67 -5.39 1.73 4.37
C LEU A 67 -4.25 2.74 4.36
N ILE A 68 -4.59 4.03 4.24
CA ILE A 68 -3.64 5.15 4.26
C ILE A 68 -2.94 5.22 5.61
N TYR A 69 -3.68 5.03 6.72
CA TYR A 69 -3.10 5.03 8.06
C TYR A 69 -2.07 3.90 8.23
N ILE A 70 -2.39 2.68 7.80
CA ILE A 70 -1.46 1.54 7.85
C ILE A 70 -0.23 1.82 6.99
N PHE A 71 -0.42 2.31 5.75
CA PHE A 71 0.68 2.67 4.86
C PHE A 71 1.61 3.70 5.49
N TYR A 72 1.01 4.77 6.02
CA TYR A 72 1.73 5.87 6.61
C TYR A 72 2.50 5.46 7.86
N ARG A 73 1.89 4.64 8.72
CA ARG A 73 2.53 4.08 9.91
C ARG A 73 3.70 3.15 9.53
N TRP A 74 3.53 2.32 8.50
CA TRP A 74 4.59 1.44 8.00
C TRP A 74 5.76 2.25 7.42
N LYS A 75 5.46 3.25 6.57
CA LYS A 75 6.48 4.14 5.99
C LYS A 75 7.22 4.94 7.06
N ARG A 76 6.54 5.38 8.13
CA ARG A 76 7.19 6.06 9.27
C ARG A 76 8.14 5.15 10.05
N ARG A 77 7.84 3.86 10.21
CA ARG A 77 8.75 2.92 10.90
C ARG A 77 10.05 2.70 10.14
N ASN A 78 10.00 2.75 8.81
CA ASN A 78 11.15 2.49 7.95
C ASN A 78 11.89 3.77 7.51
N ARG A 79 11.61 4.93 8.13
CA ARG A 79 12.45 6.11 7.89
C ARG A 79 13.76 5.93 8.65
N PRO A 80 14.94 5.96 7.99
CA PRO A 80 16.19 6.04 8.71
C PRO A 80 16.09 7.27 9.62
N ARG A 81 16.19 7.04 10.94
CA ARG A 81 16.44 8.13 11.87
C ARG A 81 17.80 8.67 11.46
N GLY A 82 17.79 9.83 10.80
CA GLY A 82 19.01 10.62 10.60
C GLY A 82 19.60 10.99 11.94
#